data_AF-A0A7D8V017-F1
#
_entry.id   AF-A0A7D8V017-F1
#
_cell.length_a   1.000
_cell.length_b   1.000
_cell.length_c   1.000
_cell.angle_alpha   90.00
_cell.angle_beta   90.00
_cell.angle_gamma   90.00
#
_symmetry.space_group_name_H-M   'P 1'
#
loop_
_entity.id
_entity.type
_entity.pdbx_description
1 polymer ?
#
loop_
_entity_poly.entity_id
_entity_poly.type
_entity_poly.pdbx_seq_one_letter_code
_entity_poly.pdbx_strand_id
1 'polypeptide(L)'
;MCVQASCAQFWMLSTPHGLFPVPLGMALTYDPAFLAPAATPAHRKSVPYAVVPPAPSGAQTGEAEDGGQAGSRTLWKGWVCTECGRANCRYRWERWECRACGNRLLDAGAVVPSLGLPRRLDVLGEADDCSPGVRMTVHRLASTPATVVAYTLPRAGTVYHVLHDTAAAADAIWEAYQRAAADVPAAPLFERRELKSNTVKGGLLSQQFAINSGASYKYIVETLSYTFAESPPSVMDALELIRERVASVLGARVDFNEILSVMYREGQKMNWHDDSEPGLGPVVAALSLGSPATMSFRPKAARKPNAKASGASSKEPSLRRPLPVLNFALSHGDVVIMSGRAIQHMYDHKVVPLGLRVAATARVIQG
;
A
#
# COMPACT_ATOMS: atom_id res chain seq x y z
N MET A 1 12.39 -38.49 32.78
CA MET A 1 11.55 -37.41 32.25
C MET A 1 10.71 -37.98 31.12
N CYS A 2 9.41 -37.71 31.08
CA CYS A 2 8.54 -38.18 30.00
C CYS A 2 8.61 -37.22 28.82
N VAL A 3 8.81 -37.72 27.59
CA VAL A 3 8.91 -36.90 26.36
C VAL A 3 7.73 -37.10 25.39
N GLN A 4 6.70 -37.86 25.80
CA GLN A 4 5.46 -37.99 25.05
C GLN A 4 4.51 -36.85 25.43
N ALA A 5 4.03 -36.08 24.45
CA ALA A 5 3.17 -34.92 24.69
C ALA A 5 1.83 -35.27 25.38
N SER A 6 1.37 -36.52 25.26
CA SER A 6 0.16 -37.03 25.92
C SER A 6 0.37 -37.48 27.37
N CYS A 7 1.61 -37.46 27.85
CA CYS A 7 1.97 -37.93 29.18
C CYS A 7 1.66 -36.86 30.23
N ALA A 8 0.97 -37.22 31.31
CA ALA A 8 0.69 -36.29 32.41
C ALA A 8 1.96 -35.76 33.12
N GLN A 9 3.10 -36.44 32.93
CA GLN A 9 4.41 -36.08 33.47
C GLN A 9 5.37 -35.55 32.40
N PHE A 10 4.83 -35.08 31.27
CA PHE A 10 5.59 -34.52 30.17
C PHE A 10 6.53 -33.41 30.67
N TRP A 11 7.84 -33.54 30.40
CA TRP A 11 8.88 -32.61 30.82
C TRP A 11 9.03 -32.36 32.33
N MET A 12 8.54 -33.27 33.17
CA MET A 12 8.79 -33.23 34.61
C MET A 12 10.04 -34.05 34.99
N LEU A 13 10.84 -33.50 35.91
CA LEU A 13 11.98 -34.13 36.56
C LEU A 13 11.52 -34.93 37.77
N SER A 14 11.92 -36.20 37.85
CA SER A 14 11.72 -37.00 39.06
C SER A 14 12.81 -36.65 40.06
N THR A 15 12.39 -36.22 41.24
CA THR A 15 13.28 -35.89 42.36
C THR A 15 12.89 -36.74 43.58
N PRO A 16 13.74 -36.83 44.61
CA PRO A 16 13.37 -37.50 45.87
C PRO A 16 12.13 -36.91 46.56
N HIS A 17 11.75 -35.68 46.20
CA HIS A 17 10.61 -34.95 46.79
C HIS A 17 9.38 -34.93 45.86
N GLY A 18 9.40 -35.72 44.78
CA GLY A 18 8.31 -35.78 43.79
C GLY A 18 8.71 -35.21 42.42
N LEU A 19 7.72 -34.88 41.60
CA LEU A 19 7.89 -34.44 40.22
C LEU A 19 7.86 -32.92 40.12
N PHE A 20 8.89 -32.34 39.54
CA PHE A 20 9.03 -30.89 39.39
C PHE A 20 9.23 -30.51 37.92
N PRO A 21 8.73 -29.35 37.47
CA PRO A 21 9.07 -28.83 36.15
C PRO A 21 10.57 -28.53 36.08
N VAL A 22 11.17 -28.60 34.88
CA VAL A 22 12.56 -28.19 34.66
C VAL A 22 12.70 -26.69 35.00
N PRO A 23 13.58 -26.31 35.94
CA PRO A 23 13.80 -24.91 36.27
C PRO A 23 14.32 -24.11 35.07
N LEU A 24 13.86 -22.87 34.95
CA LEU A 24 14.38 -21.90 33.97
C LEU A 24 15.89 -21.72 34.16
N GLY A 25 16.66 -21.97 33.10
CA GLY A 25 18.13 -21.85 33.10
C GLY A 25 18.89 -23.11 33.49
N MET A 26 18.20 -24.23 33.80
CA MET A 26 18.86 -25.52 34.00
C MET A 26 19.43 -26.04 32.66
N ALA A 27 20.74 -26.29 32.63
CA ALA A 27 21.40 -26.91 31.48
C ALA A 27 21.04 -28.40 31.43
N LEU A 28 20.31 -28.81 30.40
CA LEU A 28 20.01 -30.21 30.12
C LEU A 28 21.00 -30.75 29.08
N THR A 29 21.52 -31.94 29.35
CA THR A 29 22.34 -32.68 28.38
C THR A 29 21.41 -33.47 27.46
N TYR A 30 21.47 -33.20 26.17
CA TYR A 30 20.75 -33.99 25.17
C TYR A 30 21.45 -35.33 24.96
N ASP A 31 20.66 -36.38 24.71
CA ASP A 31 21.20 -37.64 24.26
C ASP A 31 21.94 -37.43 22.93
N PRO A 32 23.21 -37.88 22.78
CA PRO A 32 23.95 -37.72 21.53
C PRO A 32 23.22 -38.28 20.30
N ALA A 33 22.39 -39.32 20.45
CA ALA A 33 21.58 -39.88 19.38
C ALA A 33 20.45 -38.94 18.94
N PHE A 34 19.94 -38.09 19.84
CA PHE A 34 18.96 -37.04 19.48
C PHE A 34 19.60 -35.92 18.66
N LEU A 35 20.90 -35.69 18.84
CA LEU A 35 21.67 -34.70 18.07
C LEU A 35 22.18 -35.29 16.74
N ALA A 36 22.14 -36.61 16.57
CA ALA A 36 22.58 -37.26 15.35
C ALA A 36 21.57 -37.04 14.22
N PRO A 37 22.02 -36.67 13.01
CA PRO A 37 21.13 -36.51 11.87
C PRO A 37 20.48 -37.86 11.52
N ALA A 38 19.15 -37.91 11.46
CA ALA A 38 18.45 -39.09 10.98
C ALA A 38 18.70 -39.27 9.47
N ALA A 39 18.97 -40.50 9.06
CA ALA A 39 19.11 -40.82 7.65
C ALA A 39 17.80 -40.54 6.91
N THR A 40 17.87 -39.86 5.76
CA THR A 40 16.70 -39.70 4.90
C THR A 40 16.26 -41.09 4.42
N PRO A 41 15.00 -41.50 4.64
CA PRO A 41 14.56 -42.84 4.28
C PRO A 41 14.81 -43.15 2.80
N ALA A 42 15.31 -44.34 2.48
CA ALA A 42 15.74 -44.71 1.12
C ALA A 42 14.60 -44.65 0.06
N HIS A 43 13.34 -44.71 0.49
CA HIS A 43 12.17 -44.55 -0.38
C HIS A 43 11.88 -43.08 -0.75
N ARG A 44 12.42 -42.10 -0.02
CA ARG A 44 12.30 -40.67 -0.33
C ARG A 44 13.40 -40.23 -1.30
N LYS A 45 13.37 -40.76 -2.53
CA LYS A 45 14.30 -40.38 -3.61
C LYS A 45 13.92 -39.06 -4.30
N SER A 46 12.69 -38.59 -4.11
CA SER A 46 12.17 -37.36 -4.69
C SER A 46 11.45 -36.51 -3.64
N VAL A 47 11.36 -35.21 -3.90
CA VAL A 47 10.51 -34.32 -3.12
C VAL A 47 9.05 -34.75 -3.35
N PRO A 48 8.25 -34.97 -2.29
CA PRO A 48 6.90 -35.52 -2.41
C PRO A 48 5.89 -34.58 -3.07
N TYR A 49 6.27 -33.33 -3.35
CA TYR A 49 5.45 -32.32 -4.00
C TYR A 49 6.33 -31.38 -4.83
N ALA A 50 5.72 -30.71 -5.81
CA ALA A 50 6.39 -29.68 -6.58
C ALA A 50 6.76 -28.49 -5.67
N VAL A 51 8.04 -28.12 -5.64
CA VAL A 51 8.52 -26.93 -4.91
C VAL A 51 8.24 -25.65 -5.72
N VAL A 52 8.10 -25.79 -7.03
CA VAL A 52 7.76 -24.70 -7.94
C VAL A 52 6.26 -24.40 -7.81
N PRO A 53 5.88 -23.19 -7.38
CA PRO A 53 4.47 -22.79 -7.34
C PRO A 53 3.89 -22.81 -8.76
N PRO A 54 2.58 -23.10 -8.92
CA PRO A 54 1.91 -22.99 -10.21
C PRO A 54 2.05 -21.57 -10.76
N ALA A 55 2.04 -21.46 -12.09
CA ALA A 55 2.05 -20.16 -12.76
C ALA A 55 0.83 -19.33 -12.31
N PRO A 56 0.96 -17.99 -12.23
CA PRO A 56 -0.17 -17.13 -11.86
C PRO A 56 -1.36 -17.32 -12.81
N SER A 57 -2.55 -17.64 -12.27
CA SER A 57 -3.81 -17.72 -13.03
C SER A 57 -4.09 -16.36 -13.69
N GLY A 58 -4.29 -16.36 -15.01
CA GLY A 58 -4.33 -15.16 -15.87
C GLY A 58 -3.27 -15.15 -16.97
N ALA A 59 -2.23 -15.99 -16.82
CA ALA A 59 -1.10 -16.04 -17.75
C ALA A 59 -1.26 -17.04 -18.92
N GLN A 60 -2.20 -17.98 -18.86
CA GLN A 60 -2.27 -19.08 -19.85
C GLN A 60 -3.67 -19.42 -20.37
N THR A 61 -4.77 -19.06 -19.70
CA THR A 61 -6.09 -19.60 -20.07
C THR A 61 -7.21 -18.58 -20.23
N GLY A 62 -7.03 -17.31 -19.82
CA GLY A 62 -8.17 -16.36 -19.77
C GLY A 62 -9.28 -16.75 -18.78
N GLU A 63 -9.23 -17.96 -18.24
CA GLU A 63 -10.12 -18.49 -17.22
C GLU A 63 -9.40 -18.42 -15.88
N ALA A 64 -9.89 -17.52 -15.03
CA ALA A 64 -9.49 -17.50 -13.64
C ALA A 64 -10.11 -18.70 -12.95
N GLU A 65 -9.29 -19.69 -12.57
CA GLU A 65 -9.68 -20.62 -11.51
C GLU A 65 -10.02 -19.75 -10.28
N ASP A 66 -11.31 -19.74 -9.93
CA ASP A 66 -11.95 -18.92 -8.90
C ASP A 66 -12.33 -17.48 -9.28
N GLY A 67 -12.91 -17.25 -10.47
CA GLY A 67 -13.66 -16.00 -10.77
C GLY A 67 -12.83 -14.70 -10.63
N GLY A 68 -11.51 -14.83 -10.75
CA GLY A 68 -10.53 -13.78 -10.46
C GLY A 68 -10.74 -12.51 -11.29
N GLN A 69 -11.31 -11.50 -10.65
CA GLN A 69 -11.44 -10.15 -11.17
C GLN A 69 -10.06 -9.57 -11.53
N ALA A 70 -9.99 -8.63 -12.48
CA ALA A 70 -8.75 -8.01 -12.97
C ALA A 70 -7.89 -7.31 -11.89
N GLY A 71 -8.41 -7.19 -10.67
CA GLY A 71 -7.70 -6.68 -9.48
C GLY A 71 -7.13 -7.73 -8.53
N SER A 72 -7.30 -9.04 -8.78
CA SER A 72 -7.05 -10.09 -7.79
C SER A 72 -5.61 -10.12 -7.26
N ARG A 73 -5.45 -10.60 -6.02
CA ARG A 73 -4.16 -10.85 -5.38
C ARG A 73 -3.26 -11.79 -6.21
N THR A 74 -3.83 -12.71 -6.98
CA THR A 74 -3.06 -13.64 -7.84
C THR A 74 -2.19 -12.91 -8.86
N LEU A 75 -2.70 -11.80 -9.41
CA LEU A 75 -2.05 -11.07 -10.49
C LEU A 75 -0.78 -10.36 -10.03
N TRP A 76 -0.58 -10.04 -8.75
CA TRP A 76 0.69 -9.44 -8.32
C TRP A 76 1.64 -10.42 -7.62
N LYS A 77 1.33 -11.72 -7.62
CA LYS A 77 2.24 -12.77 -7.14
C LYS A 77 3.50 -12.84 -8.02
N GLY A 78 4.57 -13.33 -7.42
CA GLY A 78 5.78 -13.71 -8.15
C GLY A 78 5.55 -14.97 -9.00
N TRP A 79 6.55 -15.30 -9.80
CA TRP A 79 6.56 -16.51 -10.64
C TRP A 79 7.95 -17.12 -10.66
N VAL A 80 8.02 -18.43 -10.91
CA VAL A 80 9.29 -19.11 -11.20
C VAL A 80 9.44 -19.17 -12.70
N CYS A 81 10.55 -18.63 -13.21
CA CYS A 81 10.82 -18.59 -14.63
C CYS A 81 11.02 -20.00 -15.18
N THR A 82 10.30 -20.34 -16.24
CA THR A 82 10.36 -21.67 -16.88
C THR A 82 11.66 -21.93 -17.65
N GLU A 83 12.40 -20.88 -18.01
CA GLU A 83 13.67 -21.01 -18.75
C GLU A 83 14.88 -21.17 -17.81
N CYS A 84 14.96 -20.36 -16.75
CA CYS A 84 16.15 -20.33 -15.87
C CYS A 84 15.89 -20.81 -14.43
N GLY A 85 14.66 -21.17 -14.07
CA GLY A 85 14.29 -21.63 -12.72
C GLY A 85 14.33 -20.55 -11.63
N ARG A 86 14.62 -19.28 -11.97
CA ARG A 86 14.67 -18.18 -11.01
C ARG A 86 13.28 -17.83 -10.49
N ALA A 87 13.13 -17.69 -9.17
CA ALA A 87 11.97 -17.04 -8.57
C ALA A 87 12.04 -15.51 -8.74
N ASN A 88 11.00 -14.91 -9.31
CA ASN A 88 10.93 -13.49 -9.60
C ASN A 88 9.69 -12.86 -8.94
N CYS A 89 9.84 -11.66 -8.40
CA CYS A 89 8.71 -10.81 -8.07
C CYS A 89 8.15 -10.16 -9.34
N ARG A 90 6.81 -10.04 -9.46
CA ARG A 90 6.22 -9.17 -10.48
C ARG A 90 6.55 -7.73 -10.15
N TYR A 91 7.19 -7.02 -11.08
CA TYR A 91 7.57 -5.63 -10.92
C TYR A 91 6.99 -4.71 -11.99
N ARG A 92 6.48 -5.25 -13.11
CA ARG A 92 5.81 -4.51 -14.18
C ARG A 92 4.31 -4.78 -14.15
N TRP A 93 3.51 -3.77 -14.49
CA TRP A 93 2.05 -3.90 -14.47
C TRP A 93 1.52 -4.78 -15.61
N GLU A 94 2.05 -4.64 -16.82
CA GLU A 94 1.55 -5.25 -18.04
C GLU A 94 2.02 -6.70 -18.24
N ARG A 95 3.08 -7.12 -17.52
CA ARG A 95 3.64 -8.47 -17.68
C ARG A 95 4.43 -8.95 -16.47
N TRP A 96 4.70 -10.25 -16.45
CA TRP A 96 5.81 -10.81 -15.69
C TRP A 96 7.03 -10.90 -16.59
N GLU A 97 8.18 -10.49 -16.07
CA GLU A 97 9.45 -10.51 -16.79
C GLU A 97 10.53 -11.04 -15.86
N CYS A 98 11.32 -12.00 -16.33
CA CYS A 98 12.45 -12.52 -15.55
C CYS A 98 13.63 -11.56 -15.65
N ARG A 99 14.11 -11.06 -14.49
CA ARG A 99 15.26 -10.15 -14.44
C ARG A 99 16.61 -10.80 -14.81
N ALA A 100 16.67 -12.13 -14.89
CA ALA A 100 17.90 -12.85 -15.21
C ALA A 100 18.05 -13.16 -16.71
N CYS A 101 17.01 -13.71 -17.34
CA CYS A 101 17.06 -14.17 -18.74
C CYS A 101 16.13 -13.40 -19.68
N GLY A 102 15.26 -12.53 -19.17
CA GLY A 102 14.32 -11.76 -20.00
C GLY A 102 13.06 -12.52 -20.43
N ASN A 103 12.90 -13.80 -20.08
CA ASN A 103 11.69 -14.58 -20.34
C ASN A 103 10.44 -13.85 -19.81
N ARG A 104 9.36 -13.89 -20.59
CA ARG A 104 8.14 -13.12 -20.35
C ARG A 104 6.93 -14.03 -20.23
N LEU A 105 6.03 -13.64 -19.36
CA LEU A 105 4.69 -14.20 -19.25
C LEU A 105 3.72 -13.03 -19.32
N LEU A 106 2.91 -13.00 -20.38
CA LEU A 106 1.98 -11.90 -20.65
C LEU A 106 0.74 -12.03 -19.77
N ASP A 107 0.20 -10.87 -19.37
CA ASP A 107 -1.09 -10.77 -18.70
C ASP A 107 -2.10 -10.28 -19.73
N ALA A 108 -3.21 -11.00 -19.92
CA ALA A 108 -4.26 -10.57 -20.85
C ALA A 108 -5.01 -9.30 -20.37
N GLY A 109 -4.77 -8.85 -19.12
CA GLY A 109 -5.07 -7.50 -18.65
C GLY A 109 -6.45 -6.96 -19.06
N ALA A 110 -7.53 -7.52 -18.50
CA ALA A 110 -8.87 -7.00 -18.77
C ALA A 110 -9.07 -5.61 -18.12
N VAL A 111 -9.57 -4.65 -18.89
CA VAL A 111 -10.05 -3.36 -18.36
C VAL A 111 -11.34 -3.61 -17.59
N VAL A 112 -11.38 -3.19 -16.33
CA VAL A 112 -12.61 -3.18 -15.51
C VAL A 112 -13.41 -1.94 -15.90
N PRO A 113 -14.62 -2.09 -16.49
CA PRO A 113 -15.48 -0.96 -16.78
C PRO A 113 -15.81 -0.18 -15.50
N SER A 114 -16.04 1.12 -15.61
CA SER A 114 -16.57 1.88 -14.47
C SER A 114 -17.97 1.43 -14.05
N LEU A 115 -18.74 0.90 -15.01
CA LEU A 115 -20.05 0.31 -14.81
C LEU A 115 -19.93 -0.90 -13.86
N GLY A 116 -20.46 -0.76 -12.65
CA GLY A 116 -20.42 -1.81 -11.62
C GLY A 116 -19.39 -1.59 -10.52
N LEU A 117 -18.66 -0.47 -10.53
CA LEU A 117 -17.82 -0.11 -9.38
C LEU A 117 -18.68 0.12 -8.12
N PRO A 118 -18.31 -0.50 -6.98
CA PRO A 118 -19.08 -0.32 -5.76
C PRO A 118 -18.95 1.13 -5.29
N ARG A 119 -20.10 1.78 -5.03
CA ARG A 119 -20.15 3.11 -4.41
C ARG A 119 -20.33 2.96 -2.91
N ARG A 120 -19.46 3.59 -2.11
CA ARG A 120 -19.77 3.86 -0.71
C ARG A 120 -20.44 5.23 -0.62
N LEU A 121 -21.67 5.23 -0.14
CA LEU A 121 -22.45 6.45 0.15
C LEU A 121 -22.15 7.02 1.54
N ASP A 122 -21.44 6.26 2.37
CA ASP A 122 -21.03 6.73 3.69
C ASP A 122 -19.86 7.69 3.55
N VAL A 123 -20.16 8.97 3.72
CA VAL A 123 -19.21 10.09 3.57
C VAL A 123 -18.24 10.12 4.75
N LEU A 124 -18.73 9.70 5.91
CA LEU A 124 -17.91 9.40 7.06
C LEU A 124 -17.55 7.91 6.94
N GLY A 125 -16.37 7.50 7.37
CA GLY A 125 -16.04 6.08 7.32
C GLY A 125 -16.82 5.34 8.40
N GLU A 126 -16.22 4.31 8.97
CA GLU A 126 -16.55 3.95 10.36
C GLU A 126 -16.00 5.04 11.30
N ALA A 127 -16.60 6.24 11.22
CA ALA A 127 -16.29 7.32 12.12
C ALA A 127 -16.83 6.96 13.50
N ASP A 128 -15.93 6.62 14.41
CA ASP A 128 -16.20 6.71 15.84
C ASP A 128 -16.60 8.16 16.13
N ASP A 129 -17.84 8.33 16.57
CA ASP A 129 -18.44 9.60 16.95
C ASP A 129 -17.46 10.48 17.74
N CYS A 130 -17.23 11.69 17.22
CA CYS A 130 -16.52 12.77 17.91
C CYS A 130 -15.07 12.47 18.34
N SER A 131 -14.15 12.34 17.37
CA SER A 131 -12.73 12.54 17.68
C SER A 131 -12.51 13.97 18.22
N PRO A 132 -12.02 14.15 19.46
CA PRO A 132 -11.92 15.48 20.08
C PRO A 132 -11.05 16.41 19.23
N GLY A 133 -11.66 17.49 18.72
CA GLY A 133 -10.94 18.60 18.08
C GLY A 133 -10.93 18.64 16.56
N VAL A 134 -11.43 17.63 15.83
CA VAL A 134 -11.60 17.75 14.37
C VAL A 134 -12.95 18.41 14.08
N ARG A 135 -12.93 19.67 13.60
CA ARG A 135 -14.16 20.38 13.21
C ARG A 135 -14.55 19.99 11.79
N MET A 136 -15.77 19.47 11.61
CA MET A 136 -16.34 19.16 10.31
C MET A 136 -17.30 20.26 9.86
N THR A 137 -17.24 20.63 8.59
CA THR A 137 -18.26 21.45 7.92
C THR A 137 -18.60 20.83 6.56
N VAL A 138 -19.83 20.99 6.11
CA VAL A 138 -20.30 20.48 4.83
C VAL A 138 -20.88 21.65 4.04
N HIS A 139 -20.50 21.78 2.78
CA HIS A 139 -21.08 22.77 1.88
C HIS A 139 -21.19 22.23 0.46
N ARG A 140 -22.05 22.87 -0.33
CA ARG A 140 -22.29 22.52 -1.73
C ARG A 140 -21.58 23.52 -2.62
N LEU A 141 -20.87 23.04 -3.63
CA LEU A 141 -20.30 23.91 -4.66
C LEU A 141 -21.37 24.25 -5.70
N ALA A 142 -21.46 25.53 -6.06
CA ALA A 142 -22.44 26.03 -7.01
C ALA A 142 -22.00 25.85 -8.48
N SER A 143 -20.71 26.07 -8.76
CA SER A 143 -20.15 26.00 -10.12
C SER A 143 -19.84 24.58 -10.61
N THR A 144 -19.53 23.68 -9.68
CA THR A 144 -19.17 22.29 -9.96
C THR A 144 -20.01 21.40 -9.05
N PRO A 145 -21.04 20.70 -9.55
CA PRO A 145 -21.97 19.92 -8.72
C PRO A 145 -21.24 18.87 -7.85
N ALA A 146 -20.99 19.25 -6.60
CA ALA A 146 -20.24 18.46 -5.65
C ALA A 146 -20.55 18.90 -4.22
N THR A 147 -20.56 17.94 -3.32
CA THR A 147 -20.59 18.17 -1.87
C THR A 147 -19.16 18.16 -1.36
N VAL A 148 -18.78 19.17 -0.58
CA VAL A 148 -17.46 19.27 0.02
C VAL A 148 -17.60 19.14 1.52
N VAL A 149 -16.93 18.15 2.09
CA VAL A 149 -16.76 18.00 3.53
C VAL A 149 -15.37 18.48 3.91
N ALA A 150 -15.29 19.48 4.77
CA ALA A 150 -14.04 20.06 5.24
C ALA A 150 -13.80 19.67 6.70
N TYR A 151 -12.70 18.96 6.93
CA TYR A 151 -12.22 18.52 8.24
C TYR A 151 -11.03 19.38 8.66
N THR A 152 -11.25 20.28 9.62
CA THR A 152 -10.19 21.14 10.17
C THR A 152 -9.41 20.35 11.22
N LEU A 153 -8.14 20.09 10.93
CA LEU A 153 -7.20 19.42 11.84
C LEU A 153 -6.56 20.46 12.77
N PRO A 154 -6.59 20.25 14.10
CA PRO A 154 -6.03 21.19 15.08
C PRO A 154 -4.60 21.64 14.78
N ARG A 155 -4.43 22.96 14.58
CA ARG A 155 -3.13 23.63 14.35
C ARG A 155 -2.35 23.15 13.12
N ALA A 156 -3.00 22.44 12.20
CA ALA A 156 -2.33 21.86 11.03
C ALA A 156 -2.86 22.38 9.69
N GLY A 157 -4.18 22.38 9.50
CA GLY A 157 -4.81 22.77 8.24
C GLY A 157 -6.16 22.08 8.06
N THR A 158 -6.64 22.04 6.81
CA THR A 158 -7.94 21.47 6.47
C THR A 158 -7.78 20.37 5.44
N VAL A 159 -8.43 19.23 5.68
CA VAL A 159 -8.62 18.16 4.70
C VAL A 159 -10.01 18.35 4.10
N TYR A 160 -10.10 18.57 2.80
CA TYR A 160 -11.36 18.63 2.07
C TYR A 160 -11.57 17.30 1.35
N HIS A 161 -12.77 16.72 1.51
CA HIS A 161 -13.25 15.58 0.76
C HIS A 161 -14.35 16.07 -0.18
N VAL A 162 -14.09 15.98 -1.48
CA VAL A 162 -14.98 16.45 -2.54
C VAL A 162 -15.69 15.24 -3.13
N LEU A 163 -17.00 15.17 -2.92
CA LEU A 163 -17.89 14.13 -3.40
C LEU A 163 -18.63 14.66 -4.63
N HIS A 164 -18.38 14.05 -5.78
CA HIS A 164 -18.98 14.45 -7.04
C HIS A 164 -20.33 13.79 -7.27
N ASP A 165 -21.28 14.54 -7.81
CA ASP A 165 -22.58 13.98 -8.19
C ASP A 165 -22.44 12.98 -9.32
N THR A 166 -21.61 13.33 -10.30
CA THR A 166 -21.38 12.57 -11.52
C THR A 166 -19.94 12.09 -11.58
N ALA A 167 -19.76 10.83 -11.98
CA ALA A 167 -18.45 10.22 -12.14
C ALA A 167 -17.92 10.27 -13.59
N ALA A 168 -18.65 10.85 -14.56
CA ALA A 168 -18.34 10.69 -15.99
C ALA A 168 -16.87 11.00 -16.39
N ALA A 169 -16.28 12.08 -15.87
CA ALA A 169 -14.88 12.39 -16.11
C ALA A 169 -13.94 11.35 -15.46
N ALA A 170 -14.24 10.95 -14.22
CA ALA A 170 -13.49 9.92 -13.49
C ALA A 170 -13.61 8.54 -14.15
N ASP A 171 -14.77 8.21 -14.72
CA ASP A 171 -15.03 6.96 -15.45
C ASP A 171 -14.08 6.85 -16.65
N ALA A 172 -14.02 7.91 -17.47
CA ALA A 172 -13.13 7.98 -18.62
C ALA A 172 -11.65 7.87 -18.23
N ILE A 173 -11.23 8.62 -17.20
CA ILE A 173 -9.85 8.60 -16.68
C ILE A 173 -9.49 7.20 -16.15
N TRP A 174 -10.41 6.55 -15.42
CA TRP A 174 -10.22 5.21 -14.86
C TRP A 174 -9.97 4.15 -15.92
N GLU A 175 -10.78 4.12 -16.97
CA GLU A 175 -10.58 3.17 -18.06
C GLU A 175 -9.31 3.49 -18.86
N ALA A 176 -9.02 4.77 -19.07
CA ALA A 176 -7.80 5.21 -19.76
C ALA A 176 -6.53 4.82 -18.99
N TYR A 177 -6.50 4.93 -17.66
CA TYR A 177 -5.38 4.44 -16.84
C TYR A 177 -5.13 2.95 -17.03
N GLN A 178 -6.18 2.14 -17.02
CA GLN A 178 -6.05 0.69 -17.18
C GLN A 178 -5.53 0.33 -18.57
N ARG A 179 -6.06 0.99 -19.63
CA ARG A 179 -5.56 0.81 -21.00
C ARG A 179 -4.10 1.22 -21.12
N ALA A 180 -3.73 2.39 -20.62
CA ALA A 180 -2.34 2.87 -20.64
C ALA A 180 -1.41 1.93 -19.87
N ALA A 181 -1.85 1.38 -18.74
CA ALA A 181 -1.06 0.46 -17.96
C ALA A 181 -0.91 -0.92 -18.62
N ALA A 182 -1.92 -1.37 -19.38
CA ALA A 182 -1.92 -2.65 -20.09
C ALA A 182 -1.23 -2.59 -21.47
N ASP A 183 -1.16 -1.39 -22.07
CA ASP A 183 -0.38 -1.17 -23.27
C ASP A 183 1.09 -1.57 -23.02
N VAL A 184 1.79 -1.97 -24.06
CA VAL A 184 3.18 -2.45 -23.99
C VAL A 184 4.12 -1.40 -24.59
N PRO A 185 4.37 -0.27 -23.88
CA PRO A 185 5.33 0.72 -24.33
C PRO A 185 6.76 0.19 -24.29
N ALA A 186 7.63 0.86 -25.04
CA ALA A 186 9.07 0.59 -25.05
C ALA A 186 9.69 0.72 -23.64
N ALA A 187 9.17 1.62 -22.82
CA ALA A 187 9.55 1.81 -21.41
C ALA A 187 8.36 1.48 -20.49
N PRO A 188 8.59 0.77 -19.36
CA PRO A 188 7.50 0.44 -18.44
C PRO A 188 6.90 1.70 -17.80
N LEU A 189 5.56 1.81 -17.83
CA LEU A 189 4.85 2.92 -17.22
C LEU A 189 4.67 2.70 -15.71
N PHE A 190 3.97 1.64 -15.32
CA PHE A 190 3.65 1.34 -13.93
C PHE A 190 4.56 0.23 -13.38
N GLU A 191 5.40 0.60 -12.42
CA GLU A 191 6.39 -0.32 -11.85
C GLU A 191 6.39 -0.36 -10.33
N ARG A 192 6.72 -1.53 -9.80
CA ARG A 192 7.19 -1.68 -8.42
C ARG A 192 8.69 -1.53 -8.41
N ARG A 193 9.18 -0.66 -7.55
CA ARG A 193 10.59 -0.27 -7.51
C ARG A 193 11.21 -0.61 -6.17
N GLU A 194 12.53 -0.75 -6.13
CA GLU A 194 13.25 -1.11 -4.92
C GLU A 194 13.18 0.00 -3.86
N LEU A 195 12.94 -0.40 -2.61
CA LEU A 195 12.98 0.49 -1.46
C LEU A 195 14.43 0.83 -1.11
N LYS A 196 14.74 2.11 -0.89
CA LYS A 196 16.09 2.61 -0.55
C LYS A 196 16.66 2.04 0.74
N SER A 197 15.80 1.67 1.68
CA SER A 197 16.20 1.05 2.95
C SER A 197 15.32 -0.16 3.23
N ASN A 198 15.95 -1.32 3.39
CA ASN A 198 15.28 -2.52 3.86
C ASN A 198 16.21 -3.30 4.81
N THR A 199 15.63 -4.10 5.70
CA THR A 199 16.36 -4.94 6.66
C THR A 199 16.72 -6.32 6.06
N VAL A 200 16.34 -6.57 4.79
CA VAL A 200 16.41 -7.89 4.16
C VAL A 200 17.55 -7.91 3.16
N LYS A 201 18.33 -8.99 3.11
CA LYS A 201 19.40 -9.13 2.12
C LYS A 201 18.78 -9.21 0.71
N GLY A 202 18.94 -8.14 -0.09
CA GLY A 202 18.45 -8.04 -1.47
C GLY A 202 17.50 -6.85 -1.70
N GLY A 203 17.11 -6.63 -2.96
CA GLY A 203 16.15 -5.59 -3.33
C GLY A 203 14.73 -5.96 -2.89
N LEU A 204 14.16 -5.18 -1.96
CA LEU A 204 12.75 -5.29 -1.58
C LEU A 204 11.94 -4.29 -2.40
N LEU A 205 11.01 -4.77 -3.22
CA LEU A 205 10.16 -3.92 -4.03
C LEU A 205 9.05 -3.26 -3.20
N SER A 206 8.63 -2.06 -3.63
CA SER A 206 7.40 -1.41 -3.19
C SER A 206 6.20 -2.36 -3.32
N GLN A 207 5.15 -2.13 -2.54
CA GLN A 207 3.96 -2.96 -2.67
C GLN A 207 3.15 -2.60 -3.92
N GLN A 208 3.08 -1.32 -4.26
CA GLN A 208 2.22 -0.78 -5.30
C GLN A 208 3.00 -0.51 -6.59
N PHE A 209 2.29 -0.50 -7.71
CA PHE A 209 2.83 -0.08 -9.00
C PHE A 209 2.61 1.41 -9.16
N ALA A 210 3.66 2.15 -9.50
CA ALA A 210 3.60 3.60 -9.56
C ALA A 210 4.30 4.16 -10.80
N ILE A 211 3.81 5.31 -11.25
CA ILE A 211 4.44 6.19 -12.21
C ILE A 211 4.49 7.60 -11.62
N ASN A 212 5.64 8.25 -11.74
CA ASN A 212 5.78 9.66 -11.41
C ASN A 212 5.84 10.48 -12.70
N SER A 213 5.21 11.65 -12.70
CA SER A 213 5.16 12.55 -13.86
C SER A 213 5.38 13.99 -13.41
N GLY A 214 6.17 14.75 -14.18
CA GLY A 214 6.58 16.11 -13.83
C GLY A 214 7.88 16.15 -13.03
N ALA A 215 7.92 16.96 -11.97
CA ALA A 215 9.12 17.16 -11.17
C ALA A 215 9.65 15.84 -10.59
N SER A 216 10.98 15.68 -10.66
CA SER A 216 11.64 14.51 -10.08
C SER A 216 11.52 14.55 -8.57
N TYR A 217 10.92 13.49 -8.02
CA TYR A 217 10.57 13.42 -6.62
C TYR A 217 11.32 12.27 -5.94
N LYS A 218 12.02 12.57 -4.82
CA LYS A 218 12.75 11.58 -4.03
C LYS A 218 11.85 10.98 -2.96
N TYR A 219 11.01 10.01 -3.33
CA TYR A 219 10.34 9.14 -2.37
C TYR A 219 11.37 8.19 -1.70
N ILE A 220 10.91 7.33 -0.79
CA ILE A 220 11.62 6.14 -0.26
C ILE A 220 12.11 5.21 -1.41
N VAL A 221 11.69 5.50 -2.65
CA VAL A 221 12.05 4.85 -3.91
C VAL A 221 12.56 5.94 -4.87
N GLU A 222 13.59 5.63 -5.66
CA GLU A 222 14.02 6.49 -6.78
C GLU A 222 13.08 6.26 -7.98
N THR A 223 12.11 7.16 -8.17
CA THR A 223 11.20 7.10 -9.32
C THR A 223 11.76 7.97 -10.44
N LEU A 224 12.16 7.35 -11.56
CA LEU A 224 12.39 8.05 -12.82
C LEU A 224 11.08 8.75 -13.17
N SER A 225 11.11 10.07 -13.20
CA SER A 225 9.94 10.89 -13.51
C SER A 225 9.84 11.04 -15.02
N TYR A 226 8.68 10.75 -15.58
CA TYR A 226 8.37 11.16 -16.95
C TYR A 226 8.12 12.66 -16.98
N THR A 227 8.50 13.34 -18.07
CA THR A 227 8.00 14.71 -18.27
C THR A 227 6.50 14.67 -18.50
N PHE A 228 5.76 15.74 -18.17
CA PHE A 228 4.31 15.79 -18.46
C PHE A 228 3.96 15.57 -19.94
N ALA A 229 4.88 15.92 -20.86
CA ALA A 229 4.70 15.70 -22.29
C ALA A 229 4.80 14.22 -22.70
N GLU A 230 5.58 13.43 -21.96
CA GLU A 230 5.76 11.98 -22.19
C GLU A 230 4.80 11.13 -21.36
N SER A 231 4.12 11.74 -20.39
CA SER A 231 3.14 11.07 -19.54
C SER A 231 1.89 10.64 -20.34
N PRO A 232 1.26 9.50 -19.98
CA PRO A 232 -0.01 9.10 -20.59
C PRO A 232 -1.09 10.18 -20.46
N PRO A 233 -1.97 10.37 -21.46
CA PRO A 233 -3.07 11.33 -21.39
C PRO A 233 -3.92 11.18 -20.12
N SER A 234 -4.17 9.95 -19.67
CA SER A 234 -4.94 9.69 -18.44
C SER A 234 -4.32 10.32 -17.18
N VAL A 235 -2.99 10.45 -17.12
CA VAL A 235 -2.29 11.12 -16.02
C VAL A 235 -2.54 12.63 -16.07
N MET A 236 -2.55 13.21 -17.26
CA MET A 236 -2.79 14.63 -17.46
C MET A 236 -4.26 14.99 -17.24
N ASP A 237 -5.19 14.14 -17.68
CA ASP A 237 -6.63 14.30 -17.43
C ASP A 237 -6.94 14.24 -15.93
N ALA A 238 -6.28 13.33 -15.19
CA ALA A 238 -6.38 13.28 -13.73
C ALA A 238 -5.83 14.56 -13.07
N LEU A 239 -4.68 15.05 -13.54
CA LEU A 239 -4.08 16.30 -13.04
C LEU A 239 -5.00 17.49 -13.27
N GLU A 240 -5.63 17.59 -14.43
CA GLU A 240 -6.53 18.70 -14.74
C GLU A 240 -7.81 18.64 -13.92
N LEU A 241 -8.42 17.46 -13.77
CA LEU A 241 -9.57 17.27 -12.88
C LEU A 241 -9.22 17.71 -11.45
N ILE A 242 -8.05 17.32 -10.94
CA ILE A 242 -7.57 17.76 -9.61
C ILE A 242 -7.45 19.28 -9.55
N ARG A 243 -6.84 19.93 -10.56
CA ARG A 243 -6.70 21.39 -10.62
C ARG A 243 -8.05 22.11 -10.58
N GLU A 244 -9.02 21.64 -11.35
CA GLU A 244 -10.37 22.20 -11.36
C GLU A 244 -11.04 22.13 -9.98
N ARG A 245 -10.92 20.97 -9.30
CA ARG A 245 -11.50 20.78 -7.96
C ARG A 245 -10.80 21.61 -6.92
N VAL A 246 -9.47 21.69 -6.97
CA VAL A 246 -8.70 22.54 -6.06
C VAL A 246 -9.05 24.01 -6.26
N ALA A 247 -9.16 24.49 -7.50
CA ALA A 247 -9.59 25.85 -7.78
C ALA A 247 -11.00 26.14 -7.28
N SER A 248 -11.93 25.19 -7.45
CA SER A 248 -13.32 25.35 -7.00
C SER A 248 -13.45 25.39 -5.47
N VAL A 249 -12.62 24.62 -4.75
CA VAL A 249 -12.69 24.50 -3.27
C VAL A 249 -11.89 25.59 -2.57
N LEU A 250 -10.68 25.89 -3.05
CA LEU A 250 -9.78 26.85 -2.41
C LEU A 250 -9.94 28.27 -2.95
N GLY A 251 -10.70 28.46 -4.04
CA GLY A 251 -10.84 29.76 -4.71
C GLY A 251 -9.58 30.25 -5.42
N ALA A 252 -8.56 29.40 -5.54
CA ALA A 252 -7.29 29.71 -6.17
C ALA A 252 -6.73 28.51 -6.92
N ARG A 253 -6.14 28.76 -8.09
CA ARG A 253 -5.44 27.73 -8.85
C ARG A 253 -4.13 27.36 -8.15
N VAL A 254 -3.81 26.07 -8.15
CA VAL A 254 -2.52 25.56 -7.69
C VAL A 254 -1.79 24.95 -8.88
N ASP A 255 -0.60 25.47 -9.18
CA ASP A 255 0.25 25.02 -10.28
C ASP A 255 1.05 23.77 -9.87
N PHE A 256 0.34 22.66 -9.68
CA PHE A 256 0.96 21.36 -9.46
C PHE A 256 1.95 21.05 -10.57
N ASN A 257 3.20 20.77 -10.19
CA ASN A 257 4.31 20.45 -11.08
C ASN A 257 4.73 18.98 -11.01
N GLU A 258 4.02 18.17 -10.22
CA GLU A 258 4.22 16.74 -10.09
C GLU A 258 2.88 16.03 -9.90
N ILE A 259 2.77 14.80 -10.42
CA ILE A 259 1.69 13.87 -10.12
C ILE A 259 2.22 12.44 -10.01
N LEU A 260 1.96 11.82 -8.86
CA LEU A 260 2.24 10.42 -8.58
C LEU A 260 0.97 9.60 -8.78
N SER A 261 0.95 8.75 -9.80
CA SER A 261 -0.15 7.81 -10.01
C SER A 261 0.23 6.43 -9.50
N VAL A 262 -0.58 5.89 -8.58
CA VAL A 262 -0.36 4.59 -7.93
C VAL A 262 -1.53 3.66 -8.21
N MET A 263 -1.25 2.51 -8.82
CA MET A 263 -2.21 1.44 -9.02
C MET A 263 -2.07 0.37 -7.93
N TYR A 264 -3.20 0.08 -7.29
CA TYR A 264 -3.34 -0.92 -6.25
C TYR A 264 -4.12 -2.11 -6.79
N ARG A 265 -3.61 -3.31 -6.54
CA ARG A 265 -4.35 -4.57 -6.63
C ARG A 265 -4.81 -5.00 -5.23
N GLU A 266 -5.69 -5.99 -5.19
CA GLU A 266 -6.24 -6.54 -3.96
C GLU A 266 -5.14 -6.92 -2.95
N GLY A 267 -5.33 -6.46 -1.71
CA GLY A 267 -4.41 -6.69 -0.60
C GLY A 267 -3.19 -5.77 -0.56
N GLN A 268 -3.00 -4.89 -1.56
CA GLN A 268 -2.00 -3.83 -1.50
C GLN A 268 -2.55 -2.62 -0.74
N LYS A 269 -1.73 -1.99 0.09
CA LYS A 269 -2.13 -0.84 0.91
C LYS A 269 -1.00 0.14 1.09
N MET A 270 -1.35 1.35 1.55
CA MET A 270 -0.38 2.34 2.01
C MET A 270 -0.56 2.49 3.52
N ASN A 271 0.42 1.97 4.28
CA ASN A 271 0.41 2.07 5.74
C ASN A 271 0.62 3.52 6.18
N TRP A 272 0.51 3.75 7.49
CA TRP A 272 0.77 5.06 8.10
C TRP A 272 2.08 5.67 7.61
N HIS A 273 1.97 6.83 6.98
CA HIS A 273 3.06 7.63 6.44
C HIS A 273 2.63 9.10 6.44
N ASP A 274 3.54 9.96 6.01
CA ASP A 274 3.29 11.38 5.83
C ASP A 274 4.02 11.86 4.57
N ASP A 275 3.60 13.00 4.02
CA ASP A 275 4.27 13.62 2.86
C ASP A 275 5.20 14.77 3.32
N SER A 276 5.95 14.64 4.43
CA SER A 276 6.79 15.74 4.92
C SER A 276 8.13 15.92 4.18
N GLU A 277 8.17 15.60 2.89
CA GLU A 277 9.41 15.74 2.13
C GLU A 277 9.88 17.20 2.00
N PRO A 278 11.20 17.43 2.01
CA PRO A 278 11.75 18.75 1.70
C PRO A 278 11.25 19.25 0.34
N GLY A 279 10.87 20.52 0.28
CA GLY A 279 10.40 21.17 -0.95
C GLY A 279 8.91 20.95 -1.27
N LEU A 280 8.18 20.08 -0.56
CA LEU A 280 6.75 19.93 -0.82
C LEU A 280 5.97 21.23 -0.54
N GLY A 281 5.05 21.59 -1.41
CA GLY A 281 4.14 22.72 -1.25
C GLY A 281 3.10 22.51 -0.14
N PRO A 282 2.33 23.56 0.22
CA PRO A 282 1.34 23.48 1.29
C PRO A 282 0.05 22.75 0.90
N VAL A 283 -0.17 22.48 -0.39
CA VAL A 283 -1.36 21.79 -0.91
C VAL A 283 -0.95 20.49 -1.56
N VAL A 284 -1.60 19.40 -1.14
CA VAL A 284 -1.54 18.09 -1.77
C VAL A 284 -2.97 17.71 -2.14
N ALA A 285 -3.20 17.24 -3.36
CA ALA A 285 -4.53 16.81 -3.76
C ALA A 285 -4.48 15.46 -4.47
N ALA A 286 -5.47 14.61 -4.24
CA ALA A 286 -5.50 13.27 -4.79
C ALA A 286 -6.88 12.90 -5.34
N LEU A 287 -6.90 12.37 -6.57
CA LEU A 287 -8.07 11.76 -7.20
C LEU A 287 -8.12 10.26 -6.89
N SER A 288 -9.27 9.77 -6.45
CA SER A 288 -9.53 8.35 -6.16
C SER A 288 -10.34 7.71 -7.28
N LEU A 289 -9.84 6.63 -7.89
CA LEU A 289 -10.50 5.93 -8.99
C LEU A 289 -10.58 4.43 -8.74
N GLY A 290 -11.72 3.82 -9.09
CA GLY A 290 -11.92 2.38 -8.98
C GLY A 290 -12.59 1.98 -7.66
N SER A 291 -12.12 0.90 -7.05
CA SER A 291 -12.70 0.39 -5.80
C SER A 291 -12.58 1.40 -4.64
N PRO A 292 -13.55 1.41 -3.71
CA PRO A 292 -13.47 2.26 -2.53
C PRO A 292 -12.24 1.98 -1.67
N ALA A 293 -11.84 2.99 -0.90
CA ALA A 293 -10.78 2.88 0.08
C ALA A 293 -11.15 3.60 1.37
N THR A 294 -10.60 3.17 2.50
CA THR A 294 -10.68 3.95 3.75
C THR A 294 -9.42 4.78 3.91
N MET A 295 -9.57 6.10 4.01
CA MET A 295 -8.51 7.03 4.38
C MET A 295 -8.61 7.35 5.87
N SER A 296 -7.48 7.30 6.57
CA SER A 296 -7.42 7.63 7.99
C SER A 296 -6.29 8.61 8.28
N PHE A 297 -6.51 9.51 9.25
CA PHE A 297 -5.49 10.40 9.79
C PHE A 297 -5.31 10.17 11.28
N ARG A 298 -4.07 10.29 11.77
CA ARG A 298 -3.75 10.30 13.20
C ARG A 298 -2.67 11.36 13.48
N PRO A 299 -2.64 11.97 14.67
CA PRO A 299 -1.51 12.79 15.08
C PRO A 299 -0.23 11.95 15.13
N LYS A 300 0.90 12.54 14.75
CA LYS A 300 2.21 11.91 14.98
C LYS A 300 2.48 11.83 16.47
N ALA A 301 3.14 10.75 16.90
CA ALA A 301 3.59 10.64 18.27
C ALA A 301 4.58 11.78 18.58
N ALA A 302 4.43 12.43 19.74
CA ALA A 302 5.39 13.42 20.19
C ALA A 302 6.79 12.77 20.24
N ARG A 303 7.77 13.32 19.50
CA ARG A 303 9.17 12.88 19.62
C ARG A 303 9.61 13.19 21.05
N LYS A 304 9.92 12.17 21.86
CA LYS A 304 10.65 12.41 23.11
C LYS A 304 11.93 13.17 22.73
N PRO A 305 12.27 14.31 23.38
CA PRO A 305 13.60 14.89 23.23
C PRO A 305 14.61 13.80 23.59
N ASN A 306 15.68 13.68 22.79
CA ASN A 306 16.70 12.64 22.90
C ASN A 306 17.14 12.45 24.36
N ALA A 307 16.65 11.40 25.03
CA ALA A 307 17.24 10.90 26.26
C ALA A 307 18.55 10.18 25.90
N LYS A 308 19.58 10.97 25.57
CA LYS A 308 20.96 10.51 25.79
C LYS A 308 21.22 10.65 27.29
N ALA A 309 21.76 9.58 27.87
CA ALA A 309 22.14 9.40 29.28
C ALA A 309 21.03 8.88 30.23
N SER A 310 20.85 7.55 30.26
CA SER A 310 21.12 6.75 31.46
C SER A 310 20.86 5.27 31.15
N GLY A 311 21.85 4.43 31.44
CA GLY A 311 21.80 2.98 31.23
C GLY A 311 20.90 2.28 32.25
N ALA A 312 19.59 2.49 32.14
CA ALA A 312 18.60 1.72 32.89
C ALA A 312 17.69 0.99 31.90
N SER A 313 17.79 -0.34 31.89
CA SER A 313 16.90 -1.23 31.15
C SER A 313 15.52 -1.29 31.82
N SER A 314 14.76 -0.20 31.75
CA SER A 314 13.32 -0.28 31.99
C SER A 314 12.65 -0.64 30.66
N LYS A 315 12.03 -1.82 30.61
CA LYS A 315 11.01 -2.15 29.62
C LYS A 315 9.81 -1.23 29.90
N GLU A 316 9.90 0.04 29.49
CA GLU A 316 8.73 0.92 29.47
C GLU A 316 7.68 0.29 28.53
N PRO A 317 6.39 0.34 28.89
CA PRO A 317 5.33 -0.05 27.98
C PRO A 317 5.44 0.84 26.75
N SER A 318 5.56 0.23 25.57
CA SER A 318 5.56 0.92 24.29
C SER A 318 4.47 1.99 24.30
N LEU A 319 4.83 3.27 24.18
CA LEU A 319 3.85 4.35 24.05
C LEU A 319 2.78 3.90 23.06
N ARG A 320 1.52 3.79 23.51
CA ARG A 320 0.40 3.42 22.63
C ARG A 320 0.40 4.42 21.48
N ARG A 321 0.58 3.93 20.26
CA ARG A 321 0.56 4.79 19.06
C ARG A 321 -0.79 5.54 19.04
N PRO A 322 -0.80 6.84 18.70
CA PRO A 322 -2.03 7.62 18.68
C PRO A 322 -3.11 6.93 17.82
N LEU A 323 -4.34 6.94 18.32
CA LEU A 323 -5.49 6.43 17.58
C LEU A 323 -5.79 7.34 16.38
N PRO A 324 -6.41 6.80 15.32
CA PRO A 324 -6.98 7.62 14.26
C PRO A 324 -7.95 8.66 14.83
N VAL A 325 -7.91 9.88 14.30
CA VAL A 325 -8.80 10.99 14.69
C VAL A 325 -9.73 11.42 13.55
N LEU A 326 -9.55 10.84 12.37
CA LEU A 326 -10.40 11.06 11.20
C LEU A 326 -10.35 9.80 10.34
N ASN A 327 -11.51 9.28 9.97
CA ASN A 327 -11.67 8.16 9.05
C ASN A 327 -12.81 8.47 8.09
N PHE A 328 -12.55 8.37 6.78
CA PHE A 328 -13.58 8.54 5.76
C PHE A 328 -13.37 7.60 4.58
N ALA A 329 -14.47 7.27 3.91
CA ALA A 329 -14.44 6.46 2.71
C ALA A 329 -14.16 7.33 1.49
N LEU A 330 -13.30 6.85 0.61
CA LEU A 330 -13.06 7.39 -0.71
C LEU A 330 -13.77 6.50 -1.72
N SER A 331 -14.68 7.07 -2.49
CA SER A 331 -15.35 6.42 -3.60
C SER A 331 -14.68 6.77 -4.94
N HIS A 332 -15.10 6.08 -5.99
CA HIS A 332 -14.70 6.41 -7.35
C HIS A 332 -15.09 7.85 -7.69
N GLY A 333 -14.12 8.63 -8.17
CA GLY A 333 -14.26 10.02 -8.58
C GLY A 333 -14.00 11.04 -7.48
N ASP A 334 -13.94 10.64 -6.21
CA ASP A 334 -13.72 11.56 -5.10
C ASP A 334 -12.32 12.20 -5.17
N VAL A 335 -12.26 13.48 -4.77
CA VAL A 335 -11.01 14.21 -4.63
C VAL A 335 -10.77 14.56 -3.17
N VAL A 336 -9.56 14.30 -2.68
CA VAL A 336 -9.09 14.78 -1.37
C VAL A 336 -8.12 15.92 -1.58
N ILE A 337 -8.27 16.99 -0.81
CA ILE A 337 -7.37 18.15 -0.82
C ILE A 337 -6.87 18.36 0.61
N MET A 338 -5.58 18.21 0.84
CA MET A 338 -4.92 18.56 2.08
C MET A 338 -4.34 19.97 1.92
N SER A 339 -4.95 20.96 2.58
CA SER A 339 -4.50 22.35 2.57
C SER A 339 -3.91 22.73 3.93
N GLY A 340 -2.59 22.93 3.94
CA GLY A 340 -1.82 23.30 5.12
C GLY A 340 -0.55 22.47 5.24
N ARG A 341 0.61 23.12 5.12
CA ARG A 341 1.94 22.48 5.25
C ARG A 341 2.07 21.66 6.54
N ALA A 342 1.50 22.15 7.63
CA ALA A 342 1.62 21.49 8.94
C ALA A 342 0.87 20.15 9.00
N ILE A 343 -0.11 19.88 8.13
CA ILE A 343 -0.74 18.55 8.04
C ILE A 343 0.33 17.47 7.81
N GLN A 344 1.21 17.68 6.83
CA GLN A 344 2.24 16.71 6.46
C GLN A 344 3.26 16.49 7.56
N HIS A 345 3.50 17.50 8.41
CA HIS A 345 4.46 17.38 9.51
C HIS A 345 3.83 16.85 10.80
N MET A 346 2.54 17.09 11.04
CA MET A 346 1.89 16.81 12.33
C MET A 346 1.01 15.57 12.33
N TYR A 347 0.58 15.08 11.16
CA TYR A 347 -0.29 13.93 11.03
C TYR A 347 0.33 12.85 10.16
N ASP A 348 0.14 11.59 10.54
CA ASP A 348 0.28 10.46 9.62
C ASP A 348 -1.09 10.21 8.98
N HIS A 349 -1.08 9.74 7.74
CA HIS A 349 -2.25 9.21 7.08
C HIS A 349 -2.01 7.82 6.51
N LYS A 350 -3.08 7.07 6.27
CA LYS A 350 -3.05 5.77 5.60
C LYS A 350 -4.23 5.64 4.65
N VAL A 351 -4.07 4.78 3.65
CA VAL A 351 -5.15 4.41 2.73
C VAL A 351 -5.18 2.90 2.59
N VAL A 352 -6.37 2.33 2.80
CA VAL A 352 -6.63 0.88 2.68
C VAL A 352 -7.68 0.66 1.59
N PRO A 353 -7.25 0.31 0.36
CA PRO A 353 -8.16 -0.05 -0.73
C PRO A 353 -8.87 -1.38 -0.47
N LEU A 354 -10.09 -1.52 -0.99
CA LEU A 354 -10.84 -2.78 -0.95
C LEU A 354 -10.58 -3.67 -2.18
N GLY A 355 -10.10 -3.11 -3.29
CA GLY A 355 -9.85 -3.84 -4.53
C GLY A 355 -8.94 -3.08 -5.50
N LEU A 356 -9.18 -3.25 -6.80
CA LEU A 356 -8.45 -2.54 -7.85
C LEU A 356 -8.71 -1.03 -7.75
N ARG A 357 -7.66 -0.22 -7.60
CA ARG A 357 -7.79 1.23 -7.41
C ARG A 357 -6.62 1.97 -8.03
N VAL A 358 -6.86 3.18 -8.51
CA VAL A 358 -5.82 4.17 -8.82
C VAL A 358 -5.96 5.35 -7.86
N ALA A 359 -4.85 5.80 -7.27
CA ALA A 359 -4.73 7.13 -6.69
C ALA A 359 -3.80 7.97 -7.54
N ALA A 360 -4.26 9.14 -7.98
CA ALA A 360 -3.41 10.12 -8.65
C ALA A 360 -3.23 11.32 -7.71
N THR A 361 -2.02 11.50 -7.17
CA THR A 361 -1.72 12.53 -6.16
C THR A 361 -0.86 13.62 -6.79
N ALA A 362 -1.42 14.83 -6.90
CA ALA A 362 -0.76 16.00 -7.45
C ALA A 362 -0.13 16.88 -6.36
N ARG A 363 1.09 17.35 -6.61
CA ARG A 363 1.90 18.10 -5.65
C ARG A 363 2.69 19.22 -6.32
N VAL A 364 3.15 20.15 -5.49
CA VAL A 364 4.12 21.18 -5.87
C VAL A 364 5.43 20.81 -5.20
N ILE A 365 6.47 20.55 -5.98
CA ILE A 365 7.82 20.25 -5.49
C ILE A 365 8.73 21.44 -5.79
N GLN A 366 9.26 22.06 -4.75
CA GLN A 366 10.28 23.11 -4.83
C GLN A 366 11.67 22.46 -4.80
N GLY A 367 12.54 22.90 -5.69
CA GLY A 367 13.91 22.39 -5.86
C GLY A 367 14.90 22.86 -4.81
#